data_AF-A0A2V9BCX3-F1
#
_entry.id   AF-A0A2V9BCX3-F1
#
_cell.length_a   1.000
_cell.length_b   1.000
_cell.length_c   1.000
_cell.angle_alpha   90.00
_cell.angle_beta   90.00
_cell.angle_gamma   90.00
#
_symmetry.space_group_name_H-M   'P 1'
#
loop_
_entity.id
_entity.type
_entity.pdbx_description
1 polymer ?
#
loop_
_entity_poly.entity_id
_entity_poly.type
_entity_poly.pdbx_seq_one_letter_code
_entity_poly.pdbx_strand_id
1 'polypeptide(L)' 'MQVRWSQEAAEDLERIGRLIQRDKPMAAKNTVLTLYRGIADLRTFPNRGRSGRIEGTRELLFPSLPYIAVYRLHKKPSK' A
#
# COMPACT_ATOMS: atom_id res chain seq x y z
N MET A 1 0.07 -9.65 13.01
CA MET A 1 -0.19 -9.82 11.56
C MET A 1 1.13 -9.80 10.79
N GLN A 2 1.20 -10.32 9.56
CA GLN A 2 2.35 -10.12 8.67
C GLN A 2 1.87 -9.41 7.42
N VAL A 3 2.56 -8.35 7.00
CA VAL A 3 2.33 -7.71 5.69
C VAL A 3 3.18 -8.45 4.67
N ARG A 4 2.55 -8.93 3.61
CA ARG A 4 3.23 -9.54 2.45
C ARG A 4 2.85 -8.73 1.22
N TRP A 5 3.85 -8.37 0.44
CA TRP A 5 3.66 -7.67 -0.83
C TRP A 5 3.49 -8.69 -1.93
N SER A 6 2.52 -8.48 -2.83
CA SER A 6 2.54 -9.16 -4.11
C SER A 6 3.65 -8.54 -4.97
N GLN A 7 4.06 -9.25 -6.01
CA GLN A 7 5.07 -8.74 -6.94
C GLN A 7 4.56 -7.46 -7.62
N GLU A 8 3.31 -7.46 -8.07
CA GLU A 8 2.69 -6.32 -8.75
C GLU A 8 2.65 -5.08 -7.84
N ALA A 9 2.33 -5.25 -6.55
CA ALA A 9 2.31 -4.14 -5.60
C ALA A 9 3.70 -3.53 -5.35
N ALA A 10 4.74 -4.36 -5.35
CA ALA A 10 6.13 -3.90 -5.21
C ALA A 10 6.58 -3.14 -6.46
N GLU A 11 6.27 -3.67 -7.65
CA GLU A 11 6.54 -3.03 -8.95
C GLU A 11 5.80 -1.70 -9.09
N ASP A 12 4.56 -1.62 -8.62
CA ASP A 12 3.77 -0.38 -8.61
C ASP A 12 4.43 0.70 -7.74
N LEU A 13 4.87 0.37 -6.52
CA LEU A 13 5.55 1.32 -5.64
C LEU A 13 6.84 1.84 -6.26
N GLU A 14 7.61 0.97 -6.90
CA GLU A 14 8.84 1.32 -7.60
C GLU A 14 8.57 2.22 -8.82
N ARG A 15 7.55 1.87 -9.62
CA ARG A 15 7.11 2.66 -10.78
C ARG A 15 6.64 4.05 -10.39
N ILE A 16 5.86 4.18 -9.31
CA ILE A 16 5.43 5.48 -8.76
C ILE A 16 6.66 6.32 -8.41
N GLY A 17 7.63 5.73 -7.70
CA GLY A 17 8.88 6.40 -7.35
C GLY A 17 9.62 6.91 -8.57
N ARG A 18 9.87 6.04 -9.57
CA ARG A 18 10.57 6.40 -10.81
C ARG A 18 9.88 7.51 -11.59
N LEU A 19 8.56 7.46 -11.72
CA LEU A 19 7.79 8.46 -12.47
C LEU A 19 7.93 9.85 -11.85
N ILE A 20 7.78 9.96 -10.53
CA ILE A 20 7.89 11.25 -9.83
C ILE A 20 9.34 11.73 -9.80
N GLN A 21 10.30 10.82 -9.65
CA GLN A 21 11.72 11.12 -9.50
C GLN A 21 12.29 11.90 -10.69
N ARG A 22 11.76 11.67 -11.90
CA ARG A 22 12.17 12.39 -13.12
C ARG A 22 12.01 13.90 -12.99
N ASP A 23 10.93 14.34 -12.35
CA ASP A 23 10.55 15.75 -12.31
C ASP A 23 10.76 16.36 -10.91
N LYS A 24 10.58 15.59 -9.83
CA LYS A 24 10.62 16.05 -8.43
C LYS A 24 11.21 15.00 -7.47
N PRO A 25 12.56 14.90 -7.36
CA PRO A 25 13.25 13.92 -6.52
C PRO A 25 12.76 13.83 -5.07
N MET A 26 12.61 14.98 -4.40
CA MET A 26 12.16 15.02 -3.01
C MET A 26 10.71 14.56 -2.87
N ALA A 27 9.85 14.87 -3.83
CA ALA A 27 8.47 14.41 -3.84
C ALA A 27 8.39 12.89 -4.04
N ALA A 28 9.27 12.31 -4.85
CA ALA A 28 9.33 10.86 -5.06
C ALA A 28 9.64 10.13 -3.76
N LYS A 29 10.70 10.55 -3.05
CA LYS A 29 11.08 10.00 -1.75
C LYS A 29 9.94 10.13 -0.73
N ASN A 30 9.34 11.31 -0.61
CA ASN A 30 8.26 11.55 0.36
C ASN A 30 7.01 10.72 0.04
N THR A 31 6.67 10.56 -1.25
CA THR A 31 5.53 9.75 -1.69
C THR A 31 5.75 8.28 -1.35
N VAL A 32 6.88 7.70 -1.76
CA VAL A 32 7.20 6.28 -1.52
C VAL A 32 7.23 5.98 -0.01
N LEU A 33 7.86 6.84 0.80
CA LEU A 33 7.91 6.65 2.25
C LEU A 33 6.52 6.74 2.90
N THR A 34 5.67 7.66 2.47
CA THR A 34 4.29 7.78 2.98
C THR A 34 3.48 6.52 2.67
N LEU A 35 3.55 6.03 1.43
CA LEU A 35 2.86 4.80 1.03
C LEU A 35 3.37 3.59 1.81
N TYR A 36 4.70 3.41 1.85
CA TYR A 36 5.34 2.29 2.55
C TYR A 36 4.98 2.25 4.03
N ARG A 37 5.05 3.38 4.74
CA ARG A 37 4.72 3.46 6.17
C ARG A 37 3.24 3.18 6.43
N GLY A 38 2.34 3.77 5.64
CA GLY A 38 0.91 3.51 5.80
C GLY A 38 0.53 2.06 5.56
N ILE A 39 1.20 1.38 4.62
CA ILE A 39 1.03 -0.06 4.38
C ILE A 39 1.63 -0.89 5.52
N ALA A 40 2.81 -0.51 6.03
CA ALA A 40 3.45 -1.21 7.16
C ALA A 40 2.57 -1.19 8.43
N ASP A 41 1.83 -0.11 8.67
CA ASP A 41 0.89 0.02 9.78
C ASP A 41 -0.26 -1.00 9.75
N LEU A 42 -0.57 -1.59 8.59
CA LEU A 42 -1.57 -2.66 8.47
C LEU A 42 -1.19 -3.90 9.29
N ARG A 43 0.08 -4.03 9.69
CA ARG A 43 0.52 -5.05 10.65
C ARG A 43 -0.21 -4.93 11.99
N THR A 44 -0.47 -3.70 12.41
CA THR A 44 -1.10 -3.35 13.70
C THR A 44 -2.59 -3.06 13.51
N PHE A 45 -2.95 -2.38 12.42
CA PHE A 45 -4.32 -1.95 12.12
C PHE A 45 -4.83 -2.55 10.80
N PRO A 46 -5.00 -3.88 10.73
CA PRO A 46 -5.38 -4.62 9.51
C PRO A 46 -6.74 -4.19 8.94
N ASN A 47 -7.63 -3.64 9.77
CA ASN A 47 -8.99 -3.29 9.40
C ASN A 47 -9.16 -1.81 9.01
N ARG A 48 -8.09 -1.00 8.96
CA ARG A 48 -8.20 0.45 8.70
C ARG A 48 -8.65 0.78 7.27
N GLY A 49 -8.41 -0.11 6.31
CA GLY A 49 -8.97 0.05 4.97
C GLY A 49 -10.50 0.00 4.99
N ARG A 50 -11.14 0.48 3.95
CA ARG A 50 -12.57 0.20 3.72
C ARG A 50 -12.73 -1.05 2.89
N SER A 51 -13.94 -1.60 2.80
CA SER A 51 -14.26 -2.63 1.83
C SER A 51 -13.93 -2.13 0.42
N GLY A 52 -13.18 -2.93 -0.33
CA GLY A 52 -12.76 -2.57 -1.69
C GLY A 52 -13.83 -2.86 -2.73
N ARG A 53 -13.62 -2.37 -3.94
CA ARG A 53 -14.52 -2.63 -5.09
C ARG A 53 -14.59 -4.10 -5.48
N ILE A 54 -13.50 -4.85 -5.25
CA ILE A 54 -13.43 -6.29 -5.52
C ILE A 54 -13.71 -7.03 -4.23
N GLU A 55 -14.59 -8.03 -4.28
CA GLU A 55 -14.91 -8.86 -3.13
C GLU A 55 -13.65 -9.45 -2.46
N GLY A 56 -13.63 -9.43 -1.12
CA GLY A 56 -12.49 -9.90 -0.33
C GLY A 56 -11.28 -8.96 -0.31
N THR A 57 -11.32 -7.83 -1.02
CA THR A 57 -10.28 -6.80 -0.95
C THR A 57 -10.65 -5.66 -0.01
N ARG A 58 -9.63 -4.94 0.45
CA ARG A 58 -9.75 -3.74 1.26
C ARG A 58 -8.89 -2.64 0.65
N GLU A 59 -9.36 -1.41 0.74
CA GLU A 59 -8.72 -0.22 0.19
C GLU A 59 -8.22 0.67 1.31
N LEU A 60 -6.89 0.88 1.38
CA LEU A 60 -6.27 1.87 2.24
C LEU A 60 -6.07 3.16 1.45
N LEU A 61 -6.72 4.24 1.90
CA LEU A 61 -6.63 5.57 1.30
C LEU A 61 -5.50 6.38 1.91
N PHE A 62 -4.86 7.22 1.08
CA PHE A 62 -3.84 8.18 1.49
C PHE A 62 -4.34 9.60 1.23
N PRO A 63 -4.83 10.34 2.25
CA PRO A 63 -5.56 11.60 2.05
C PRO A 63 -4.83 12.69 1.24
N SER A 64 -3.50 12.69 1.26
CA SER A 64 -2.66 13.66 0.55
C SER A 64 -2.04 13.14 -0.75
N LEU A 65 -2.34 11.90 -1.16
CA LEU A 65 -1.74 11.26 -2.31
C LEU A 65 -2.81 10.67 -3.23
N PRO A 66 -2.62 10.70 -4.56
CA PRO A 66 -3.57 10.16 -5.52
C PRO A 66 -3.45 8.62 -5.66
N TYR A 67 -3.18 7.91 -4.57
CA TYR A 67 -2.92 6.47 -4.56
C TYR A 67 -3.80 5.76 -3.53
N ILE A 68 -4.09 4.49 -3.82
CA ILE A 68 -4.83 3.58 -2.94
C ILE A 68 -4.02 2.29 -2.86
N ALA A 69 -3.81 1.76 -1.65
CA ALA A 69 -3.26 0.42 -1.50
C ALA A 69 -4.39 -0.60 -1.38
N VAL A 70 -4.44 -1.56 -2.30
CA VAL A 70 -5.41 -2.65 -2.30
C VAL A 70 -4.77 -3.87 -1.63
N TYR A 71 -5.45 -4.45 -0.64
CA TYR A 71 -4.93 -5.60 0.10
C TYR A 71 -6.02 -6.58 0.50
N ARG A 72 -5.61 -7.79 0.93
CA ARG A 72 -6.51 -8.82 1.46
C ARG A 72 -6.07 -9.22 2.86
N LEU A 73 -7.04 -9.65 3.67
CA LEU A 73 -6.77 -10.26 4.97
C LEU A 73 -6.86 -11.77 4.83
N HIS A 74 -5.73 -12.45 5.01
CA HIS A 74 -5.69 -13.91 5.06
C HIS A 74 -5.60 -14.34 6.52
N LYS A 75 -6.51 -15.21 6.96
CA LYS A 75 -6.36 -15.92 8.23
C LYS A 75 -5.14 -16.83 8.08
N LYS A 76 -4.27 -16.89 9.09
CA LYS A 76 -3.31 -18.00 9.15
C LYS A 76 -4.14 -19.29 9.22
N PRO A 77 -3.85 -20.31 8.39
CA PRO A 77 -4.51 -21.59 8.56
C PRO A 77 -4.24 -22.09 9.99
N SER A 78 -5.30 -22.50 10.68
CA SER A 78 -5.18 -23.27 11.93
C SER A 78 -4.33 -24.48 11.62
N LYS A 79 -3.27 -24.72 12.40
CA LYS A 79 -2.59 -26.01 12.38
C LYS A 79 -3.52 -27.10 12.88
#